data_AF-A0A257ZCL5-F1
#
_entry.id   AF-A0A257ZCL5-F1
#
_cell.length_a   1.000
_cell.length_b   1.000
_cell.length_c   1.000
_cell.angle_alpha   90.00
_cell.angle_beta   90.00
_cell.angle_gamma   90.00
#
_symmetry.space_group_name_H-M   'P 1'
#
loop_
_entity.id
_entity.type
_entity.pdbx_description
1 polymer ?
#
loop_
_entity_poly.entity_id
_entity_poly.type
_entity_poly.pdbx_seq_one_letter_code
_entity_poly.pdbx_strand_id
1 'polypeptide(L)'
;MSQLLRPLSTTTLAVLAFILAAILMVSVAFAAALVIESRTEKVVATRLAAAGIDWVTLDPDGLRLHLTGTAPNEAARFRIVNLIGTLIESSRISDQLDVVPASAIEAPDFSVQMLRTEDGIQLIGLVPETPGEDAMTEEALAEAAAALSPGTELTNLLETADYPAPATWGPALAFGLEALGRLEQSKISVGANLVEVTAISHSAEEKRAMESDLRGMAPQGVQLVLDISAPRPVITPFTLRFVVDAEGARFDSCSADSERAQAQILAAAAAAGISGRPFCTIGLGTPTPRWAEAVVLAIAKVAELGSASITFSDSDVTLLAGPEVTQAAFDKVVGELETALPDAFSLTSTLEKPAAAIEGPAEFTATLSEDRKVELRGRLTDTLQRDAVDAFARAAFEGAEVLTATRLDTTLPDGWPLRVLTGLEALAEVDFGTLLVRADTVEVTGVTGSLEARGRITQILSGKLGQGATFRVNVRYEEALDPIASLPTPEECAADVNAAIAQKKITFT
;
A
#
# COMPACT_ATOMS: atom_id res chain seq x y z
N MET A 1 -118.62 3.42 18.43
CA MET A 1 -117.93 4.05 19.57
C MET A 1 -117.20 2.98 20.35
N SER A 2 -115.94 3.27 20.71
CA SER A 2 -115.06 2.55 21.66
C SER A 2 -114.75 1.07 21.39
N GLN A 3 -113.60 0.82 20.74
CA GLN A 3 -112.89 -0.46 20.83
C GLN A 3 -112.57 -0.76 22.30
N LEU A 4 -113.14 -1.84 22.83
CA LEU A 4 -112.89 -2.36 24.17
C LEU A 4 -111.54 -3.10 24.20
N LEU A 5 -110.61 -2.58 24.99
CA LEU A 5 -109.42 -3.31 25.44
C LEU A 5 -109.86 -4.61 26.14
N ARG A 6 -109.42 -5.76 25.64
CA ARG A 6 -109.56 -7.05 26.33
C ARG A 6 -108.76 -6.99 27.66
N PRO A 7 -109.35 -7.36 28.81
CA PRO A 7 -108.58 -7.45 30.05
C PRO A 7 -107.58 -8.61 29.93
N LEU A 8 -106.29 -8.29 30.06
CA LEU A 8 -105.22 -9.29 30.18
C LEU A 8 -105.45 -10.13 31.45
N SER A 9 -105.18 -11.44 31.41
CA SER A 9 -105.27 -12.28 32.60
C SER A 9 -104.17 -11.89 33.60
N THR A 10 -104.46 -12.06 34.89
CA THR A 10 -103.53 -11.76 35.99
C THR A 10 -102.19 -12.48 35.84
N THR A 11 -102.18 -13.67 35.23
CA THR A 11 -100.97 -14.45 34.95
C THR A 11 -100.10 -13.83 33.84
N THR A 12 -100.69 -13.35 32.75
CA THR A 12 -99.94 -12.64 31.68
C THR A 12 -99.32 -11.34 32.16
N LEU A 13 -100.03 -10.59 33.02
CA LEU A 13 -99.50 -9.37 33.64
C LEU A 13 -98.29 -9.66 34.56
N ALA A 14 -98.34 -10.73 35.34
CA ALA A 14 -97.22 -11.14 36.19
C ALA A 14 -95.98 -11.54 35.37
N VAL A 15 -96.14 -12.35 34.33
CA VAL A 15 -95.02 -12.76 33.45
C VAL A 15 -94.40 -11.56 32.75
N LEU A 16 -95.22 -10.66 32.20
CA LEU A 16 -94.74 -9.43 31.55
C LEU A 16 -93.96 -8.54 32.54
N ALA A 17 -94.43 -8.42 33.78
CA ALA A 17 -93.75 -7.65 34.83
C ALA A 17 -92.37 -8.25 35.18
N PHE A 18 -92.26 -9.58 35.30
CA PHE A 18 -90.97 -10.24 35.55
C PHE A 18 -90.00 -10.11 34.36
N ILE A 19 -90.49 -10.22 33.13
CA ILE A 19 -89.66 -10.00 31.93
C ILE A 19 -89.16 -8.56 31.88
N LEU A 20 -90.04 -7.58 32.13
CA LEU A 20 -89.67 -6.17 32.13
C LEU A 20 -88.68 -5.85 33.26
N ALA A 21 -88.87 -6.44 34.44
CA ALA A 21 -87.92 -6.33 35.55
C ALA A 21 -86.57 -6.96 35.21
N ALA A 22 -86.54 -8.13 34.55
CA ALA A 22 -85.31 -8.78 34.12
C ALA A 22 -84.55 -7.93 33.07
N ILE A 23 -85.25 -7.41 32.07
CA ILE A 23 -84.67 -6.51 31.06
C ILE A 23 -84.12 -5.25 31.73
N LEU A 24 -84.88 -4.64 32.66
CA LEU A 24 -84.45 -3.46 33.39
C LEU A 24 -83.19 -3.76 34.22
N MET A 25 -83.16 -4.86 34.95
CA MET A 25 -82.02 -5.26 35.78
C MET A 25 -80.76 -5.53 34.93
N VAL A 26 -80.90 -6.24 33.80
CA VAL A 26 -79.78 -6.48 32.87
C VAL A 26 -79.29 -5.16 32.27
N SER A 27 -80.20 -4.27 31.88
CA SER A 27 -79.85 -2.96 31.33
C SER A 27 -79.11 -2.08 32.35
N VAL A 28 -79.57 -2.06 33.60
CA VAL A 28 -78.92 -1.33 34.70
C VAL A 28 -77.55 -1.94 35.02
N ALA A 29 -77.43 -3.27 35.05
CA ALA A 29 -76.15 -3.94 35.28
C ALA A 29 -75.14 -3.64 34.15
N PHE A 30 -75.57 -3.69 32.89
CA PHE A 30 -74.74 -3.38 31.74
C PHE A 30 -74.31 -1.90 31.72
N ALA A 31 -75.25 -0.99 31.99
CA ALA A 31 -74.94 0.44 32.13
C ALA A 31 -73.97 0.71 33.29
N ALA A 32 -74.13 0.02 34.42
CA ALA A 32 -73.22 0.14 35.55
C ALA A 32 -71.81 -0.36 35.20
N ALA A 33 -71.68 -1.48 34.50
CA ALA A 33 -70.39 -1.99 34.03
C ALA A 33 -69.69 -0.97 33.12
N LEU A 34 -70.37 -0.47 32.09
CA LEU A 34 -69.83 0.53 31.18
C LEU A 34 -69.39 1.83 31.89
N VAL A 35 -70.16 2.27 32.89
CA VAL A 35 -69.81 3.46 33.69
C VAL A 35 -68.58 3.21 34.56
N ILE A 36 -68.44 2.00 35.12
CA ILE A 36 -67.28 1.63 35.94
C ILE A 36 -66.02 1.50 35.07
N GLU A 37 -66.12 0.81 33.93
CA GLU A 37 -65.04 0.63 32.97
C GLU A 37 -64.52 1.98 32.46
N SER A 38 -65.41 2.82 31.92
CA SER A 38 -65.04 4.15 31.40
C SER A 38 -64.47 5.08 32.48
N ARG A 39 -64.96 4.99 33.72
CA ARG A 39 -64.40 5.77 34.83
C ARG A 39 -63.02 5.26 35.24
N THR A 40 -62.84 3.95 35.29
CA THR A 40 -61.56 3.31 35.64
C THR A 40 -60.50 3.64 34.61
N GLU A 41 -60.81 3.45 33.33
CA GLU A 41 -59.95 3.81 32.21
C GLU A 41 -59.54 5.29 32.27
N LYS A 42 -60.50 6.20 32.44
CA LYS A 42 -60.23 7.64 32.51
C LYS A 42 -59.31 8.02 33.67
N VAL A 43 -59.53 7.45 34.86
CA VAL A 43 -58.70 7.72 36.05
C VAL A 43 -57.28 7.21 35.85
N VAL A 44 -57.12 5.99 35.34
CA VAL A 44 -55.81 5.38 35.10
C VAL A 44 -55.08 6.08 33.94
N ALA A 45 -55.74 6.33 32.81
CA ALA A 45 -55.17 7.02 31.66
C ALA A 45 -54.67 8.42 32.03
N THR A 46 -55.44 9.17 32.84
CA THR A 46 -55.01 10.48 33.34
C THR A 46 -53.73 10.38 34.18
N ARG A 47 -53.61 9.32 35.00
CA ARG A 47 -52.42 9.11 35.84
C ARG A 47 -51.20 8.68 35.03
N LEU A 48 -51.38 7.83 34.03
CA LEU A 48 -50.32 7.41 33.12
C LEU A 48 -49.81 8.58 32.28
N ALA A 49 -50.72 9.39 31.72
CA ALA A 49 -50.37 10.60 31.00
C ALA A 49 -49.60 11.60 31.88
N ALA A 50 -50.03 11.80 33.13
CA ALA A 50 -49.30 12.64 34.09
C ALA A 50 -47.91 12.11 34.47
N ALA A 51 -47.69 10.80 34.35
CA ALA A 51 -46.40 10.15 34.55
C ALA A 51 -45.55 10.08 33.28
N GLY A 52 -46.03 10.60 32.15
CA GLY A 52 -45.34 10.55 30.85
C GLY A 52 -45.26 9.15 30.25
N ILE A 53 -46.24 8.30 30.51
CA ILE A 53 -46.27 6.89 30.08
C ILE A 53 -47.28 6.75 28.94
N ASP A 54 -46.79 6.44 27.75
CA ASP A 54 -47.56 6.41 26.49
C ASP A 54 -47.52 5.04 25.78
N TRP A 55 -46.71 4.10 26.28
CA TRP A 55 -46.49 2.78 25.68
C TRP A 55 -47.41 1.68 26.24
N VAL A 56 -48.34 2.02 27.12
CA VAL A 56 -49.31 1.09 27.73
C VAL A 56 -50.70 1.34 27.18
N THR A 57 -51.35 0.26 26.72
CA THR A 57 -52.76 0.25 26.35
C THR A 57 -53.58 -0.32 27.51
N LEU A 58 -54.73 0.32 27.77
CA LEU A 58 -55.65 -0.04 28.86
C LEU A 58 -56.90 -0.70 28.28
N ASP A 59 -57.24 -1.89 28.75
CA ASP A 59 -58.45 -2.61 28.35
C ASP A 59 -59.26 -3.02 29.61
N PRO A 60 -60.26 -2.21 30.02
CA PRO A 60 -61.07 -2.51 31.20
C PRO A 60 -62.15 -3.57 30.90
N ASP A 61 -62.25 -4.61 31.73
CA ASP A 61 -63.30 -5.65 31.68
C ASP A 61 -63.99 -5.75 33.06
N GLY A 62 -65.15 -5.11 33.18
CA GLY A 62 -65.92 -4.98 34.41
C GLY A 62 -65.14 -4.30 35.54
N LEU A 63 -64.56 -5.11 36.43
CA LEU A 63 -63.73 -4.64 37.54
C LEU A 63 -62.24 -4.88 37.34
N ARG A 64 -61.85 -5.59 36.28
CA ARG A 64 -60.45 -5.91 35.96
C ARG A 64 -59.92 -4.93 34.92
N LEU A 65 -58.61 -4.71 34.95
CA LEU A 65 -57.90 -3.88 34.00
C LEU A 65 -56.76 -4.68 33.38
N HIS A 66 -56.84 -4.93 32.08
CA HIS A 66 -55.79 -5.57 31.31
C HIS A 66 -54.81 -4.50 30.80
N LEU A 67 -53.51 -4.76 30.99
CA LEU A 67 -52.42 -3.88 30.55
C LEU A 67 -51.65 -4.59 29.45
N THR A 68 -51.60 -4.01 28.27
CA THR A 68 -50.83 -4.53 27.12
C THR A 68 -49.90 -3.44 26.59
N GLY A 69 -48.78 -3.84 25.98
CA GLY A 69 -47.75 -2.90 25.50
C GLY A 69 -46.35 -3.40 25.83
N THR A 70 -45.33 -2.63 25.41
CA THR A 70 -43.92 -3.02 25.56
C THR A 70 -43.17 -2.02 26.42
N ALA A 71 -42.71 -2.47 27.58
CA ALA A 71 -41.93 -1.68 28.53
C ALA A 71 -40.47 -1.57 28.07
N PRO A 72 -39.82 -0.40 28.26
CA PRO A 72 -38.42 -0.20 27.86
C PRO A 72 -37.42 -0.99 28.71
N ASN A 73 -37.80 -1.39 29.92
CA ASN A 73 -37.04 -2.30 30.80
C ASN A 73 -37.95 -2.85 31.91
N GLU A 74 -37.47 -3.86 32.62
CA GLU A 74 -38.20 -4.54 33.69
C GLU A 74 -38.62 -3.57 34.82
N ALA A 75 -37.75 -2.60 35.17
CA ALA A 75 -38.04 -1.62 36.21
C ALA A 75 -39.21 -0.69 35.83
N ALA A 76 -39.35 -0.35 34.54
CA ALA A 76 -40.46 0.45 34.03
C ALA A 76 -41.79 -0.32 34.09
N ARG A 77 -41.79 -1.60 33.70
CA ARG A 77 -42.96 -2.50 33.82
C ARG A 77 -43.48 -2.57 35.27
N PHE A 78 -42.60 -2.89 36.22
CA PHE A 78 -42.98 -2.94 37.64
C PHE A 78 -43.46 -1.60 38.20
N ARG A 79 -42.86 -0.49 37.77
CA ARG A 79 -43.26 0.86 38.20
C ARG A 79 -44.71 1.15 37.85
N ILE A 80 -45.19 0.71 36.69
CA ILE A 80 -46.56 0.96 36.23
C ILE A 80 -47.57 0.10 36.98
N VAL A 81 -47.31 -1.20 37.12
CA VAL A 81 -48.20 -2.08 37.89
C VAL A 81 -48.39 -1.53 39.32
N ASN A 82 -47.31 -1.07 39.95
CA ASN A 82 -47.37 -0.42 41.26
C ASN A 82 -48.12 0.92 41.24
N LEU A 83 -47.88 1.77 40.22
CA LEU A 83 -48.56 3.06 40.08
C LEU A 83 -50.07 2.88 39.93
N ILE A 84 -50.52 1.94 39.10
CA ILE A 84 -51.93 1.61 38.91
C ILE A 84 -52.52 0.98 40.17
N GLY A 85 -51.73 0.17 40.89
CA GLY A 85 -52.10 -0.39 42.19
C GLY A 85 -52.37 0.63 43.30
N THR A 86 -52.02 1.91 43.10
CA THR A 86 -52.44 3.01 44.01
C THR A 86 -53.85 3.53 43.75
N LEU A 87 -54.40 3.25 42.56
CA LEU A 87 -55.71 3.74 42.11
C LEU A 87 -56.80 2.67 42.20
N ILE A 88 -56.43 1.43 41.88
CA ILE A 88 -57.30 0.27 41.95
C ILE A 88 -56.60 -0.86 42.70
N GLU A 89 -57.37 -1.79 43.23
CA GLU A 89 -56.85 -2.96 43.95
C GLU A 89 -55.96 -3.81 43.02
N SER A 90 -54.77 -4.20 43.49
CA SER A 90 -53.78 -4.93 42.67
C SER A 90 -54.29 -6.27 42.14
N SER A 91 -55.20 -6.93 42.86
CA SER A 91 -55.87 -8.17 42.44
C SER A 91 -56.72 -8.03 41.17
N ARG A 92 -57.01 -6.80 40.75
CA ARG A 92 -57.79 -6.46 39.56
C ARG A 92 -56.93 -6.15 38.35
N ILE A 93 -55.62 -6.06 38.51
CA ILE A 93 -54.68 -5.73 37.43
C ILE A 93 -54.23 -7.04 36.76
N SER A 94 -54.47 -7.14 35.46
CA SER A 94 -53.92 -8.21 34.61
C SER A 94 -52.75 -7.65 33.81
N ASP A 95 -51.54 -7.87 34.32
CA ASP A 95 -50.29 -7.48 33.64
C ASP A 95 -49.98 -8.43 32.48
N GLN A 96 -50.09 -7.92 31.25
CA GLN A 96 -49.70 -8.58 29.99
C GLN A 96 -48.72 -7.68 29.23
N LEU A 97 -47.85 -6.97 29.94
CA LEU A 97 -46.81 -6.11 29.37
C LEU A 97 -45.58 -6.95 28.99
N ASP A 98 -45.10 -6.75 27.77
CA ASP A 98 -43.80 -7.27 27.31
C ASP A 98 -42.67 -6.32 27.69
N VAL A 99 -41.42 -6.78 27.63
CA VAL A 99 -40.23 -5.94 27.85
C VAL A 99 -39.35 -5.98 26.61
N VAL A 100 -38.81 -4.83 26.20
CA VAL A 100 -37.83 -4.76 25.10
C VAL A 100 -36.68 -5.72 25.41
N PRO A 101 -36.36 -6.68 24.52
CA PRO A 101 -35.23 -7.58 24.72
C PRO A 101 -33.95 -6.78 24.91
N ALA A 102 -33.09 -7.19 25.85
CA ALA A 102 -31.73 -6.67 25.91
C ALA A 102 -31.08 -6.95 24.53
N SER A 103 -30.44 -5.94 23.95
CA SER A 103 -29.78 -6.03 22.65
C SER A 103 -28.94 -7.30 22.57
N ALA A 104 -29.06 -8.03 21.46
CA ALA A 104 -28.24 -9.21 21.19
C ALA A 104 -26.75 -8.86 21.40
N ILE A 105 -26.04 -9.72 22.12
CA ILE A 105 -24.61 -9.59 22.36
C ILE A 105 -23.94 -9.64 20.99
N GLU A 106 -23.37 -8.52 20.54
CA GLU A 106 -22.59 -8.46 19.31
C GLU A 106 -21.33 -9.31 19.48
N ALA A 107 -21.02 -10.13 18.49
CA ALA A 107 -19.84 -11.00 18.54
C ALA A 107 -18.58 -10.12 18.64
N PRO A 108 -17.59 -10.50 19.46
CA PRO A 108 -16.33 -9.77 19.54
C PRO A 108 -15.57 -9.90 18.22
N ASP A 109 -14.81 -8.87 17.87
CA ASP A 109 -13.91 -8.93 16.73
C ASP A 109 -12.71 -9.85 17.04
N PHE A 110 -12.65 -10.99 16.34
CA PHE A 110 -11.47 -11.85 16.39
C PHE A 110 -10.29 -11.16 15.73
N SER A 111 -9.15 -11.15 16.44
CA SER A 111 -7.91 -10.59 15.94
C SER A 111 -6.72 -11.27 16.61
N VAL A 112 -5.67 -11.50 15.82
CA VAL A 112 -4.39 -12.03 16.30
C VAL A 112 -3.28 -11.10 15.86
N GLN A 113 -2.44 -10.70 16.80
CA GLN A 113 -1.19 -10.00 16.55
C GLN A 113 -0.04 -10.98 16.79
N MET A 114 0.79 -11.14 15.76
CA MET A 114 2.01 -11.93 15.78
C MET A 114 3.19 -10.97 15.71
N LEU A 115 4.00 -10.96 16.75
CA LEU A 115 5.21 -10.17 16.84
C LEU A 115 6.40 -11.12 16.72
N ARG A 116 7.32 -10.85 15.79
CA ARG A 116 8.58 -11.58 15.65
C ARG A 116 9.75 -10.61 15.74
N THR A 117 10.66 -10.90 16.66
CA THR A 117 11.92 -10.19 16.85
C THR A 117 13.05 -11.20 16.97
N GLU A 118 14.28 -10.72 17.14
CA GLU A 118 15.44 -11.58 17.43
C GLU A 118 15.31 -12.35 18.75
N ASP A 119 14.50 -11.83 19.69
CA ASP A 119 14.30 -12.42 21.02
C ASP A 119 13.24 -13.54 21.03
N GLY A 120 12.45 -13.67 19.96
CA GLY A 120 11.44 -14.72 19.82
C GLY A 120 10.13 -14.24 19.19
N ILE A 121 9.08 -15.05 19.38
CA ILE A 121 7.74 -14.77 18.87
C ILE A 121 6.76 -14.54 20.03
N GLN A 122 5.88 -13.56 19.85
CA GLN A 122 4.78 -13.30 20.77
C GLN A 122 3.44 -13.27 20.02
N LEU A 123 2.45 -13.97 20.56
CA LEU A 123 1.08 -14.05 20.05
C LEU A 123 0.15 -13.33 21.02
N ILE A 124 -0.70 -12.43 20.53
CA ILE A 124 -1.63 -11.64 21.36
C ILE A 124 -2.97 -11.53 20.64
N GLY A 125 -4.08 -11.73 21.34
CA GLY A 125 -5.39 -11.42 20.81
C GLY A 125 -6.47 -12.43 21.17
N LEU A 126 -7.54 -12.43 20.38
CA LEU A 126 -8.73 -13.23 20.59
C LEU A 126 -8.96 -14.13 19.38
N VAL A 127 -9.09 -15.44 19.60
CA VAL A 127 -9.37 -16.44 18.57
C VAL A 127 -10.69 -17.16 18.82
N PRO A 128 -11.36 -17.67 17.78
CA PRO A 128 -12.54 -18.51 17.96
C PRO A 128 -12.18 -19.82 18.68
N GLU A 129 -12.99 -20.22 19.66
CA GLU A 129 -12.83 -21.53 20.31
C GLU A 129 -13.05 -22.68 19.32
N THR A 130 -14.00 -22.52 18.40
CA THR A 130 -14.28 -23.48 17.32
C THR A 130 -14.16 -22.81 15.95
N PRO A 131 -12.95 -22.74 15.36
CA PRO A 131 -12.69 -21.95 14.16
C PRO A 131 -13.20 -22.59 12.84
N GLY A 132 -13.59 -23.88 12.86
CA GLY A 132 -14.09 -24.64 11.70
C GLY A 132 -13.09 -25.69 11.19
N GLU A 133 -13.46 -26.49 10.18
CA GLU A 133 -12.63 -27.59 9.66
C GLU A 133 -11.35 -27.11 8.95
N ASP A 134 -11.38 -25.91 8.33
CA ASP A 134 -10.30 -25.36 7.52
C ASP A 134 -9.45 -24.28 8.23
N ALA A 135 -9.64 -24.11 9.54
CA ALA A 135 -8.99 -23.06 10.32
C ALA A 135 -8.25 -23.63 11.54
N MET A 136 -7.09 -23.04 11.85
CA MET A 136 -6.22 -23.51 12.93
C MET A 136 -6.82 -23.17 14.31
N THR A 137 -6.69 -24.10 15.26
CA THR A 137 -6.99 -23.83 16.67
C THR A 137 -5.90 -22.97 17.31
N GLU A 138 -6.16 -22.45 18.51
CA GLU A 138 -5.17 -21.72 19.30
C GLU A 138 -3.88 -22.52 19.49
N GLU A 139 -4.01 -23.81 19.83
CA GLU A 139 -2.86 -24.69 20.09
C GLU A 139 -2.06 -24.96 18.82
N ALA A 140 -2.73 -25.19 17.69
CA ALA A 140 -2.08 -25.40 16.40
C ALA A 140 -1.33 -24.15 15.93
N LEU A 141 -1.91 -22.96 16.17
CA LEU A 141 -1.26 -21.69 15.87
C LEU A 141 -0.02 -21.49 16.74
N ALA A 142 -0.10 -21.78 18.04
CA ALA A 142 1.03 -21.68 18.96
C ALA A 142 2.16 -22.65 18.57
N GLU A 143 1.83 -23.90 18.23
CA GLU A 143 2.83 -24.90 17.79
C GLU A 143 3.54 -24.45 16.50
N ALA A 144 2.77 -24.00 15.51
CA ALA A 144 3.35 -23.57 14.24
C ALA A 144 4.19 -22.30 14.39
N ALA A 145 3.77 -21.35 15.23
CA ALA A 145 4.56 -20.17 15.56
C ALA A 145 5.87 -20.54 16.29
N ALA A 146 5.82 -21.46 17.25
CA ALA A 146 7.02 -21.93 17.96
C ALA A 146 8.04 -22.60 17.01
N ALA A 147 7.57 -23.31 15.99
CA ALA A 147 8.43 -23.95 14.99
C ALA A 147 9.23 -22.95 14.13
N LEU A 148 8.75 -21.70 13.99
CA LEU A 148 9.41 -20.65 13.22
C LEU A 148 10.61 -20.02 13.95
N SER A 149 10.72 -20.19 15.27
CA SER A 149 11.81 -19.63 16.08
C SER A 149 12.41 -20.67 17.04
N PRO A 150 13.12 -21.68 16.51
CA PRO A 150 13.67 -22.76 17.31
C PRO A 150 14.70 -22.25 18.32
N GLY A 151 14.49 -22.57 19.61
CA GLY A 151 15.41 -22.20 20.69
C GLY A 151 15.06 -20.89 21.43
N THR A 152 13.99 -20.21 21.03
CA THR A 152 13.41 -19.07 21.76
C THR A 152 12.08 -19.48 22.42
N GLU A 153 11.74 -18.87 23.55
CA GLU A 153 10.47 -19.14 24.25
C GLU A 153 9.34 -18.35 23.59
N LEU A 154 8.27 -19.05 23.16
CA LEU A 154 7.06 -18.42 22.63
C LEU A 154 6.27 -17.77 23.76
N THR A 155 5.95 -16.49 23.62
CA THR A 155 5.01 -15.82 24.53
C THR A 155 3.60 -15.89 23.97
N ASN A 156 2.76 -16.78 24.50
CA ASN A 156 1.36 -16.92 24.07
C ASN A 156 0.42 -16.16 25.04
N LEU A 157 -0.22 -15.10 24.52
CA LEU A 157 -1.23 -14.28 25.20
C LEU A 157 -2.54 -14.27 24.38
N LEU A 158 -2.88 -15.41 23.77
CA LEU A 158 -4.16 -15.60 23.09
C LEU A 158 -5.25 -15.96 24.10
N GLU A 159 -6.45 -15.43 23.86
CA GLU A 159 -7.69 -15.82 24.53
C GLU A 159 -8.67 -16.43 23.52
N THR A 160 -9.59 -17.27 24.00
CA THR A 160 -10.61 -17.92 23.16
C THR A 160 -12.00 -17.41 23.49
N ALA A 161 -12.88 -17.35 22.47
CA ALA A 161 -14.31 -17.07 22.67
C ALA A 161 -15.20 -17.95 21.78
N ASP A 162 -16.33 -18.39 22.35
CA ASP A 162 -17.34 -19.23 21.69
C ASP A 162 -18.30 -18.40 20.82
N TYR A 163 -17.76 -17.87 19.71
CA TYR A 163 -18.53 -17.21 18.65
C TYR A 163 -18.12 -17.78 17.28
N PRO A 164 -19.03 -17.78 16.29
CA PRO A 164 -18.73 -18.31 14.97
C PRO A 164 -17.58 -17.51 14.32
N ALA A 165 -16.60 -18.23 13.79
CA ALA A 165 -15.48 -17.63 13.07
C ALA A 165 -15.96 -16.96 11.75
N PRO A 166 -15.39 -15.80 11.39
CA PRO A 166 -15.57 -15.21 10.07
C PRO A 166 -15.11 -16.17 8.96
N ALA A 167 -15.79 -16.15 7.82
CA ALA A 167 -15.49 -17.06 6.70
C ALA A 167 -14.04 -16.96 6.18
N THR A 168 -13.44 -15.78 6.26
CA THR A 168 -12.08 -15.45 5.82
C THR A 168 -11.00 -15.73 6.88
N TRP A 169 -11.39 -16.13 8.10
CA TRP A 169 -10.47 -16.28 9.24
C TRP A 169 -9.34 -17.28 9.00
N GLY A 170 -9.69 -18.50 8.57
CA GLY A 170 -8.70 -19.56 8.29
C GLY A 170 -7.65 -19.14 7.27
N PRO A 171 -8.05 -18.70 6.05
CA PRO A 171 -7.11 -18.20 5.05
C PRO A 171 -6.28 -17.00 5.52
N ALA A 172 -6.86 -16.05 6.26
CA ALA A 172 -6.15 -14.89 6.78
C ALA A 172 -5.07 -15.28 7.80
N LEU A 173 -5.39 -16.23 8.70
CA LEU A 173 -4.47 -16.71 9.72
C LEU A 173 -3.33 -17.53 9.12
N ALA A 174 -3.62 -18.40 8.14
CA ALA A 174 -2.61 -19.15 7.41
C ALA A 174 -1.64 -18.23 6.66
N PHE A 175 -2.18 -17.20 5.97
CA PHE A 175 -1.36 -16.17 5.34
C PHE A 175 -0.48 -15.43 6.35
N GLY A 176 -1.05 -15.02 7.48
CA GLY A 176 -0.31 -14.31 8.52
C GLY A 176 0.85 -15.13 9.08
N LEU A 177 0.67 -16.45 9.25
CA LEU A 177 1.71 -17.36 9.71
C LEU A 177 2.82 -17.59 8.66
N GLU A 178 2.45 -17.73 7.39
CA GLU A 178 3.43 -17.84 6.29
C GLU A 178 4.26 -16.54 6.17
N ALA A 179 3.60 -15.38 6.27
CA ALA A 179 4.25 -14.08 6.32
C ALA A 179 5.19 -13.97 7.54
N LEU A 180 4.77 -14.47 8.71
CA LEU A 180 5.60 -14.50 9.91
C LEU A 180 6.87 -15.32 9.70
N GLY A 181 6.79 -16.42 8.95
CA GLY A 181 7.93 -17.28 8.64
C GLY A 181 8.98 -16.61 7.76
N ARG A 182 8.56 -15.72 6.86
CA ARG A 182 9.44 -15.02 5.89
C ARG A 182 10.02 -13.72 6.41
N LEU A 183 9.43 -13.14 7.45
CA LEU A 183 9.79 -11.81 7.96
C LEU A 183 10.38 -11.90 9.36
N GLU A 184 11.71 -11.79 9.45
CA GLU A 184 12.46 -11.95 10.72
C GLU A 184 12.19 -10.86 11.76
N GLN A 185 11.88 -9.64 11.31
CA GLN A 185 11.51 -8.52 12.17
C GLN A 185 10.18 -7.94 11.72
N SER A 186 9.09 -8.39 12.35
CA SER A 186 7.74 -8.06 11.89
C SER A 186 6.69 -8.01 12.99
N LYS A 187 5.62 -7.26 12.69
CA LYS A 187 4.33 -7.30 13.37
C LYS A 187 3.27 -7.61 12.33
N ILE A 188 2.56 -8.70 12.50
CA ILE A 188 1.48 -9.12 11.61
C ILE A 188 0.19 -9.12 12.41
N SER A 189 -0.76 -8.29 12.00
CA SER A 189 -2.08 -8.20 12.63
C SER A 189 -3.11 -8.83 11.68
N VAL A 190 -3.72 -9.93 12.11
CA VAL A 190 -4.73 -10.68 11.36
C VAL A 190 -6.09 -10.41 11.98
N GLY A 191 -7.02 -9.88 11.19
CA GLY A 191 -8.43 -9.78 11.54
C GLY A 191 -9.31 -10.47 10.50
N ALA A 192 -10.64 -10.35 10.67
CA ALA A 192 -11.61 -10.97 9.77
C ALA A 192 -11.44 -10.52 8.30
N ASN A 193 -11.29 -9.22 8.07
CA ASN A 193 -11.31 -8.64 6.71
C ASN A 193 -9.99 -7.99 6.30
N LEU A 194 -9.03 -7.90 7.23
CA LEU A 194 -7.81 -7.11 7.07
C LEU A 194 -6.64 -7.87 7.67
N VAL A 195 -5.56 -7.96 6.90
CA VAL A 195 -4.24 -8.35 7.40
C VAL A 195 -3.28 -7.18 7.19
N GLU A 196 -2.71 -6.70 8.29
CA GLU A 196 -1.68 -5.67 8.28
C GLU A 196 -0.32 -6.30 8.58
N VAL A 197 0.65 -6.08 7.70
CA VAL A 197 2.02 -6.53 7.86
C VAL A 197 2.93 -5.31 7.99
N THR A 198 3.49 -5.10 9.18
CA THR A 198 4.55 -4.13 9.42
C THR A 198 5.88 -4.88 9.51
N ALA A 199 6.87 -4.52 8.70
CA ALA A 199 8.18 -5.19 8.73
C ALA A 199 9.35 -4.25 8.43
N ILE A 200 10.55 -4.71 8.75
CA ILE A 200 11.81 -4.05 8.41
C ILE A 200 12.60 -5.01 7.51
N SER A 201 13.04 -4.52 6.34
CA SER A 201 13.99 -5.23 5.47
C SER A 201 15.42 -4.75 5.72
N HIS A 202 16.42 -5.45 5.22
CA HIS A 202 17.82 -5.02 5.23
C HIS A 202 18.17 -4.11 4.04
N SER A 203 17.40 -4.18 2.94
CA SER A 203 17.63 -3.37 1.75
C SER A 203 16.33 -3.00 1.00
N ALA A 204 16.44 -2.04 0.07
CA ALA A 204 15.32 -1.66 -0.80
C ALA A 204 14.93 -2.76 -1.80
N GLU A 205 15.90 -3.54 -2.28
CA GLU A 205 15.65 -4.71 -3.15
C GLU A 205 14.90 -5.80 -2.40
N GLU A 206 15.34 -6.12 -1.19
CA GLU A 206 14.67 -7.09 -0.34
C GLU A 206 13.26 -6.63 0.04
N LYS A 207 13.06 -5.33 0.33
CA LYS A 207 11.72 -4.77 0.53
C LYS A 207 10.82 -5.04 -0.68
N ARG A 208 11.30 -4.78 -1.90
CA ARG A 208 10.53 -5.02 -3.13
C ARG A 208 10.19 -6.50 -3.30
N ALA A 209 11.15 -7.39 -3.05
CA ALA A 209 10.95 -8.83 -3.10
C ALA A 209 9.90 -9.28 -2.07
N MET A 210 10.03 -8.89 -0.81
CA MET A 210 9.07 -9.19 0.26
C MET A 210 7.66 -8.69 -0.08
N GLU A 211 7.54 -7.46 -0.57
CA GLU A 211 6.23 -6.91 -0.96
C GLU A 211 5.60 -7.69 -2.12
N SER A 212 6.39 -8.07 -3.13
CA SER A 212 5.92 -8.87 -4.27
C SER A 212 5.46 -10.25 -3.81
N ASP A 213 6.28 -10.94 -3.02
CA ASP A 213 5.99 -12.26 -2.47
C ASP A 213 4.70 -12.26 -1.64
N LEU A 214 4.56 -11.32 -0.71
CA LEU A 214 3.38 -11.22 0.15
C LEU A 214 2.11 -10.89 -0.63
N ARG A 215 2.20 -10.03 -1.66
CA ARG A 215 1.05 -9.76 -2.55
C ARG A 215 0.66 -11.00 -3.36
N GLY A 216 1.64 -11.76 -3.84
CA GLY A 216 1.41 -12.99 -4.59
C GLY A 216 0.73 -14.10 -3.79
N MET A 217 0.91 -14.11 -2.46
CA MET A 217 0.29 -15.09 -1.55
C MET A 217 -0.99 -14.61 -0.86
N ALA A 218 -1.43 -13.38 -1.13
CA ALA A 218 -2.56 -12.78 -0.42
C ALA A 218 -3.87 -13.57 -0.65
N PRO A 219 -4.61 -13.95 0.41
CA PRO A 219 -5.84 -14.73 0.27
C PRO A 219 -6.98 -13.88 -0.32
N GLN A 220 -7.86 -14.52 -1.11
CA GLN A 220 -9.03 -13.84 -1.67
C GLN A 220 -10.01 -13.41 -0.56
N GLY A 221 -10.58 -12.20 -0.71
CA GLY A 221 -11.58 -11.67 0.22
C GLY A 221 -11.00 -11.00 1.47
N VAL A 222 -9.66 -10.94 1.61
CA VAL A 222 -8.96 -10.27 2.71
C VAL A 222 -8.18 -9.08 2.15
N GLN A 223 -8.36 -7.91 2.76
CA GLN A 223 -7.56 -6.74 2.42
C GLN A 223 -6.16 -6.89 3.01
N LEU A 224 -5.12 -6.76 2.19
CA LEU A 224 -3.72 -6.76 2.63
C LEU A 224 -3.17 -5.33 2.67
N VAL A 225 -2.63 -4.94 3.81
CA VAL A 225 -1.89 -3.68 3.98
C VAL A 225 -0.45 -4.02 4.35
N LEU A 226 0.50 -3.55 3.52
CA LEU A 226 1.93 -3.74 3.73
C LEU A 226 2.58 -2.42 4.11
N ASP A 227 3.26 -2.40 5.25
CA ASP A 227 4.11 -1.30 5.72
C ASP A 227 5.52 -1.86 5.98
N ILE A 228 6.30 -2.02 4.91
CA ILE A 228 7.66 -2.53 4.97
C ILE A 228 8.62 -1.35 4.82
N SER A 229 9.49 -1.16 5.82
CA SER A 229 10.52 -0.13 5.80
C SER A 229 11.88 -0.72 5.45
N ALA A 230 12.72 0.04 4.74
CA ALA A 230 14.08 -0.34 4.40
C ALA A 230 15.06 0.74 4.89
N PRO A 231 16.26 0.37 5.39
CA PRO A 231 17.32 1.31 5.70
C PRO A 231 17.63 2.22 4.51
N ARG A 232 17.90 3.50 4.79
CA ARG A 232 18.30 4.43 3.73
C ARG A 232 19.68 4.02 3.21
N PRO A 233 19.85 3.84 1.89
CA PRO A 233 21.14 3.51 1.32
C PRO A 233 22.13 4.66 1.55
N VAL A 234 23.40 4.32 1.75
CA VAL A 234 24.50 5.28 1.70
C VAL A 234 24.92 5.43 0.24
N ILE A 235 24.78 6.62 -0.31
CA ILE A 235 25.06 6.92 -1.73
C ILE A 235 26.40 7.66 -1.81
N THR A 236 27.40 7.04 -2.43
CA THR A 236 28.76 7.60 -2.58
C THR A 236 29.36 7.28 -3.95
N PRO A 237 29.66 8.28 -4.80
CA PRO A 237 29.36 9.70 -4.62
C PRO A 237 27.85 9.97 -4.61
N PHE A 238 27.42 11.03 -3.93
CA PHE A 238 26.04 11.49 -3.94
C PHE A 238 25.75 12.20 -5.27
N THR A 239 24.98 11.55 -6.15
CA THR A 239 24.84 12.02 -7.54
C THR A 239 23.43 12.45 -7.92
N LEU A 240 23.38 13.41 -8.83
CA LEU A 240 22.17 13.74 -9.58
C LEU A 240 22.56 14.20 -10.97
N ARG A 241 21.88 13.68 -11.99
CA ARG A 241 22.06 14.10 -13.37
C ARG A 241 20.73 14.35 -14.02
N PHE A 242 20.53 15.58 -14.46
CA PHE A 242 19.35 16.02 -15.19
C PHE A 242 19.73 16.38 -16.62
N VAL A 243 18.94 15.90 -17.58
CA VAL A 243 19.20 16.05 -19.02
C VAL A 243 17.95 16.57 -19.70
N VAL A 244 18.15 17.52 -20.61
CA VAL A 244 17.15 17.96 -21.58
C VAL A 244 17.79 17.86 -22.96
N ASP A 245 17.17 17.10 -23.85
CA ASP A 245 17.59 16.90 -25.25
C ASP A 245 16.34 16.72 -26.14
N ALA A 246 16.53 16.21 -27.37
CA ALA A 246 15.45 16.02 -28.34
C ALA A 246 14.38 15.01 -27.88
N GLU A 247 14.74 14.05 -27.04
CA GLU A 247 13.85 13.04 -26.46
C GLU A 247 13.05 13.58 -25.26
N GLY A 248 13.50 14.70 -24.69
CA GLY A 248 12.83 15.44 -23.62
C GLY A 248 13.55 15.40 -22.28
N ALA A 249 12.99 16.11 -21.30
CA ALA A 249 13.57 16.20 -19.98
C ALA A 249 13.50 14.87 -19.21
N ARG A 250 14.61 14.47 -18.59
CA ARG A 250 14.69 13.27 -17.75
C ARG A 250 15.78 13.37 -16.68
N PHE A 251 15.68 12.49 -15.68
CA PHE A 251 16.81 12.17 -14.81
C PHE A 251 17.58 10.97 -15.36
N ASP A 252 18.90 11.09 -15.41
CA ASP A 252 19.79 9.95 -15.57
C ASP A 252 20.15 9.34 -14.19
N SER A 253 20.32 10.19 -13.19
CA SER A 253 20.36 9.83 -11.78
C SER A 253 19.68 10.90 -10.94
N CYS A 254 19.10 10.52 -9.82
CA CYS A 254 18.53 11.47 -8.86
C CYS A 254 18.65 10.93 -7.45
N SER A 255 19.30 11.70 -6.59
CA SER A 255 19.42 11.41 -5.17
C SER A 255 18.90 12.59 -4.34
N ALA A 256 18.25 12.28 -3.22
CA ALA A 256 17.75 13.26 -2.26
C ALA A 256 18.07 12.79 -0.83
N ASP A 257 18.28 13.73 0.10
CA ASP A 257 18.62 13.45 1.50
C ASP A 257 17.38 13.25 2.38
N SER A 258 16.22 13.68 1.91
CA SER A 258 14.95 13.67 2.62
C SER A 258 13.76 13.65 1.67
N GLU A 259 12.59 13.22 2.15
CA GLU A 259 11.32 13.28 1.41
C GLU A 259 10.98 14.71 0.98
N ARG A 260 11.27 15.70 1.85
CA ARG A 260 11.09 17.11 1.53
C ARG A 260 11.96 17.55 0.35
N ALA A 261 13.24 17.19 0.36
CA ALA A 261 14.16 17.49 -0.75
C ALA A 261 13.74 16.79 -2.04
N GLN A 262 13.36 15.51 -1.95
CA GLN A 262 12.85 14.74 -3.08
C GLN A 262 11.64 15.43 -3.70
N ALA A 263 10.64 15.80 -2.91
CA ALA A 263 9.45 16.49 -3.39
C ALA A 263 9.78 17.83 -4.09
N GLN A 264 10.74 18.59 -3.57
CA GLN A 264 11.19 19.84 -4.19
C GLN A 264 11.88 19.61 -5.54
N ILE A 265 12.79 18.63 -5.61
CA ILE A 265 13.53 18.27 -6.83
C ILE A 265 12.57 17.75 -7.90
N LEU A 266 11.66 16.86 -7.53
CA LEU A 266 10.66 16.30 -8.46
C LEU A 266 9.69 17.37 -8.96
N ALA A 267 9.27 18.31 -8.11
CA ALA A 267 8.44 19.44 -8.54
C ALA A 267 9.16 20.35 -9.55
N ALA A 268 10.44 20.65 -9.32
CA ALA A 268 11.25 21.42 -10.25
C ALA A 268 11.44 20.70 -11.59
N ALA A 269 11.66 19.38 -11.55
CA ALA A 269 11.80 18.56 -12.73
C ALA A 269 10.50 18.45 -13.55
N ALA A 270 9.36 18.34 -12.87
CA ALA A 270 8.04 18.40 -13.52
C ALA A 270 7.81 19.76 -14.19
N ALA A 271 8.19 20.86 -13.54
CA ALA A 271 8.14 22.20 -14.14
C ALA A 271 9.09 22.36 -15.34
N ALA A 272 10.21 21.63 -15.34
CA ALA A 272 11.16 21.56 -16.44
C ALA A 272 10.74 20.60 -17.58
N GLY A 273 9.58 19.93 -17.45
CA GLY A 273 9.01 19.11 -18.52
C GLY A 273 9.20 17.60 -18.40
N ILE A 274 9.67 17.07 -17.25
CA ILE A 274 9.62 15.63 -17.00
C ILE A 274 8.16 15.19 -16.96
N SER A 275 7.84 14.13 -17.70
CA SER A 275 6.55 13.44 -17.63
C SER A 275 6.66 12.10 -16.87
N GLY A 276 5.54 11.63 -16.31
CA GLY A 276 5.48 10.37 -15.56
C GLY A 276 5.95 10.48 -14.10
N ARG A 277 6.37 9.35 -13.53
CA ARG A 277 6.87 9.25 -12.15
C ARG A 277 8.37 8.99 -12.17
N PRO A 278 9.22 10.04 -12.25
CA PRO A 278 10.66 9.86 -12.23
C PRO A 278 11.13 9.22 -10.92
N PHE A 279 12.13 8.35 -11.01
CA PHE A 279 12.76 7.74 -9.86
C PHE A 279 13.80 8.69 -9.25
N CYS A 280 13.74 8.90 -7.93
CA CYS A 280 14.74 9.66 -7.19
C CYS A 280 14.97 9.01 -5.83
N THR A 281 16.17 8.48 -5.59
CA THR A 281 16.48 7.69 -4.40
C THR A 281 16.67 8.61 -3.19
N ILE A 282 16.04 8.28 -2.06
CA ILE A 282 16.35 8.94 -0.79
C ILE A 282 17.47 8.17 -0.10
N GLY A 283 18.60 8.83 0.15
CA GLY A 283 19.78 8.20 0.72
C GLY A 283 20.61 9.12 1.61
N LEU A 284 21.56 8.54 2.32
CA LEU A 284 22.58 9.24 3.10
C LEU A 284 23.79 9.54 2.21
N GLY A 285 24.63 10.50 2.62
CA GLY A 285 25.84 10.88 1.86
C GLY A 285 25.78 12.29 1.24
N THR A 286 24.74 13.07 1.50
CA THR A 286 24.62 14.43 0.97
C THR A 286 25.82 15.32 1.36
N PRO A 287 26.45 16.04 0.42
CA PRO A 287 27.62 16.88 0.69
C PRO A 287 27.25 18.14 1.48
N THR A 288 25.99 18.58 1.40
CA THR A 288 25.50 19.81 2.05
C THR A 288 23.99 19.75 2.29
N PRO A 289 23.47 20.36 3.38
CA PRO A 289 22.03 20.49 3.59
C PRO A 289 21.33 21.37 2.53
N ARG A 290 22.09 22.10 1.70
CA ARG A 290 21.58 22.93 0.59
C ARG A 290 21.54 22.20 -0.76
N TRP A 291 21.64 20.86 -0.76
CA TRP A 291 21.58 20.03 -1.97
C TRP A 291 20.35 20.32 -2.84
N ALA A 292 19.15 20.22 -2.26
CA ALA A 292 17.90 20.43 -3.00
C ALA A 292 17.80 21.83 -3.61
N GLU A 293 18.31 22.84 -2.92
CA GLU A 293 18.32 24.23 -3.43
C GLU A 293 19.20 24.36 -4.68
N ALA A 294 20.41 23.83 -4.64
CA ALA A 294 21.35 23.84 -5.77
C ALA A 294 20.79 23.07 -6.97
N VAL A 295 20.22 21.89 -6.72
CA VAL A 295 19.62 21.03 -7.74
C VAL A 295 18.41 21.70 -8.40
N VAL A 296 17.49 22.27 -7.61
CA VAL A 296 16.28 22.94 -8.15
C VAL A 296 16.67 24.13 -9.03
N LEU A 297 17.65 24.92 -8.60
CA LEU A 297 18.22 26.02 -9.40
C LEU A 297 18.80 25.49 -10.72
N ALA A 298 19.64 24.45 -10.64
CA ALA A 298 20.31 23.85 -11.79
C ALA A 298 19.32 23.28 -12.82
N ILE A 299 18.28 22.56 -12.36
CA ILE A 299 17.21 22.02 -13.22
C ILE A 299 16.53 23.14 -14.02
N ALA A 300 16.16 24.23 -13.35
CA ALA A 300 15.53 25.37 -14.02
C ALA A 300 16.44 26.00 -15.10
N LYS A 301 17.74 26.05 -14.84
CA LYS A 301 18.73 26.61 -15.78
C LYS A 301 19.00 25.71 -16.98
N VAL A 302 19.06 24.40 -16.77
CA VAL A 302 19.16 23.44 -17.88
C VAL A 302 17.90 23.46 -18.74
N ALA A 303 16.72 23.57 -18.13
CA ALA A 303 15.46 23.70 -18.86
C ALA A 303 15.41 24.97 -19.74
N GLU A 304 16.02 26.07 -19.29
CA GLU A 304 16.15 27.32 -20.06
C GLU A 304 17.03 27.13 -21.32
N LEU A 305 18.07 26.30 -21.24
CA LEU A 305 18.96 26.02 -22.38
C LEU A 305 18.32 25.10 -23.43
N GLY A 306 17.40 24.22 -23.01
CA GLY A 306 16.64 23.32 -23.89
C GLY A 306 17.43 22.16 -24.50
N SER A 307 18.77 22.23 -24.50
CA SER A 307 19.65 21.12 -24.87
C SER A 307 20.94 21.17 -24.05
N ALA A 308 20.86 20.61 -22.85
CA ALA A 308 21.95 20.58 -21.89
C ALA A 308 21.76 19.48 -20.86
N SER A 309 22.84 19.14 -20.18
CA SER A 309 22.82 18.27 -19.00
C SER A 309 23.60 18.91 -17.86
N ILE A 310 23.14 18.68 -16.63
CA ILE A 310 23.86 19.05 -15.42
C ILE A 310 24.06 17.82 -14.56
N THR A 311 25.30 17.59 -14.15
CA THR A 311 25.71 16.46 -13.31
C THR A 311 26.28 16.99 -12.00
N PHE A 312 25.68 16.58 -10.89
CA PHE A 312 26.21 16.73 -9.54
C PHE A 312 26.87 15.41 -9.13
N SER A 313 28.09 15.50 -8.62
CA SER A 313 28.80 14.41 -7.97
C SER A 313 29.41 14.97 -6.70
N ASP A 314 28.77 14.71 -5.56
CA ASP A 314 29.04 15.40 -4.31
C ASP A 314 29.00 16.94 -4.51
N SER A 315 30.09 17.64 -4.23
CA SER A 315 30.21 19.10 -4.41
C SER A 315 30.52 19.53 -5.84
N ASP A 316 30.88 18.61 -6.74
CA ASP A 316 31.26 18.97 -8.10
C ASP A 316 30.05 19.01 -9.03
N VAL A 317 29.92 20.12 -9.77
CA VAL A 317 28.82 20.37 -10.71
C VAL A 317 29.40 20.52 -12.11
N THR A 318 28.93 19.70 -13.05
CA THR A 318 29.33 19.77 -14.46
C THR A 318 28.13 20.11 -15.33
N LEU A 319 28.15 21.27 -15.99
CA LEU A 319 27.19 21.68 -17.01
C LEU A 319 27.75 21.39 -18.40
N LEU A 320 27.05 20.56 -19.17
CA LEU A 320 27.36 20.28 -20.56
C LEU A 320 26.21 20.78 -21.44
N ALA A 321 26.45 21.80 -22.24
CA ALA A 321 25.49 22.32 -23.21
C ALA A 321 25.77 21.75 -24.60
N GLY A 322 24.72 21.37 -25.32
CA GLY A 322 24.84 20.82 -26.66
C GLY A 322 25.17 21.90 -27.72
N PRO A 323 25.53 21.46 -28.94
CA PRO A 323 26.08 22.34 -29.98
C PRO A 323 25.06 23.33 -30.57
N GLU A 324 23.76 23.11 -30.36
CA GLU A 324 22.67 24.00 -30.74
C GLU A 324 22.47 25.19 -29.79
N VAL A 325 23.05 25.14 -28.58
CA VAL A 325 22.96 26.23 -27.62
C VAL A 325 23.84 27.42 -28.06
N THR A 326 23.24 28.61 -28.12
CA THR A 326 24.00 29.83 -28.45
C THR A 326 24.99 30.19 -27.32
N GLN A 327 26.18 30.68 -27.68
CA GLN A 327 27.18 31.14 -26.71
C GLN A 327 26.60 32.14 -25.71
N ALA A 328 25.77 33.09 -26.16
CA ALA A 328 25.18 34.11 -25.28
C ALA A 328 24.20 33.51 -24.25
N ALA A 329 23.41 32.51 -24.64
CA ALA A 329 22.54 31.81 -23.69
C ALA A 329 23.35 30.97 -22.70
N PHE A 330 24.40 30.30 -23.18
CA PHE A 330 25.32 29.53 -22.34
C PHE A 330 26.03 30.43 -21.31
N ASP A 331 26.67 31.52 -21.74
CA ASP A 331 27.40 32.45 -20.85
C ASP A 331 26.48 33.07 -19.78
N LYS A 332 25.22 33.39 -20.16
CA LYS A 332 24.21 33.87 -19.22
C LYS A 332 23.93 32.84 -18.13
N VAL A 333 23.64 31.60 -18.53
CA VAL A 333 23.31 30.53 -17.58
C VAL A 333 24.49 30.18 -16.68
N VAL A 334 25.71 30.14 -17.23
CA VAL A 334 26.93 29.91 -16.45
C VAL A 334 27.10 31.00 -15.39
N GLY A 335 27.02 32.29 -15.76
CA GLY A 335 27.19 33.38 -14.79
C GLY A 335 26.11 33.41 -13.70
N GLU A 336 24.87 33.06 -14.06
CA GLU A 336 23.78 32.93 -13.09
C GLU A 336 24.00 31.75 -12.14
N LEU A 337 24.46 30.60 -12.63
CA LEU A 337 24.80 29.44 -11.80
C LEU A 337 25.99 29.72 -10.88
N GLU A 338 27.07 30.32 -11.38
CA GLU A 338 28.24 30.69 -10.56
C GLU A 338 27.88 31.63 -9.41
N THR A 339 26.89 32.50 -9.60
CA THR A 339 26.46 33.47 -8.58
C THR A 339 25.46 32.87 -7.60
N ALA A 340 24.57 31.99 -8.06
CA ALA A 340 23.44 31.52 -7.26
C ALA A 340 23.65 30.13 -6.63
N LEU A 341 24.61 29.33 -7.11
CA LEU A 341 24.97 28.08 -6.46
C LEU A 341 25.54 28.34 -5.06
N PRO A 342 25.16 27.53 -4.04
CA PRO A 342 25.77 27.63 -2.72
C PRO A 342 27.29 27.40 -2.77
N ASP A 343 28.04 28.11 -1.90
CA ASP A 343 29.52 28.09 -1.82
C ASP A 343 30.17 26.69 -1.72
N ALA A 344 29.40 25.68 -1.32
CA ALA A 344 29.86 24.29 -1.22
C ALA A 344 30.05 23.61 -2.59
N PHE A 345 29.61 24.22 -3.70
CA PHE A 345 29.63 23.62 -5.02
C PHE A 345 30.65 24.27 -5.97
N SER A 346 31.31 23.43 -6.77
CA SER A 346 32.28 23.81 -7.81
C SER A 346 31.69 23.58 -9.20
N LEU A 347 31.43 24.65 -9.96
CA LEU A 347 30.90 24.53 -11.32
C LEU A 347 32.02 24.42 -12.36
N THR A 348 31.94 23.39 -13.21
CA THR A 348 32.65 23.27 -14.48
C THR A 348 31.63 23.31 -15.60
N SER A 349 31.86 24.12 -16.63
CA SER A 349 30.92 24.27 -17.74
C SER A 349 31.62 24.03 -19.08
N THR A 350 30.95 23.36 -20.00
CA THR A 350 31.46 23.10 -21.35
C THR A 350 30.33 23.22 -22.36
N LEU A 351 30.59 23.98 -23.44
CA LEU A 351 29.72 24.05 -24.61
C LEU A 351 30.33 23.20 -25.71
N GLU A 352 29.59 22.18 -26.16
CA GLU A 352 30.03 21.30 -27.23
C GLU A 352 30.16 22.07 -28.55
N LYS A 353 31.26 21.78 -29.28
CA LYS A 353 31.45 22.31 -30.63
C LYS A 353 31.08 21.22 -31.64
N PRO A 354 30.42 21.56 -32.76
CA PRO A 354 30.18 20.60 -33.83
C PRO A 354 31.50 19.94 -34.25
N ALA A 355 31.52 18.60 -34.30
CA ALA A 355 32.72 17.86 -34.65
C ALA A 355 33.23 18.27 -36.04
N ALA A 356 34.48 18.74 -36.11
CA ALA A 356 35.15 18.92 -37.39
C ALA A 356 35.52 17.54 -37.94
N ALA A 357 34.99 17.20 -39.10
CA ALA A 357 35.29 15.95 -39.80
C ALA A 357 36.71 15.95 -40.39
N ILE A 358 37.75 15.86 -39.54
CA ILE A 358 39.12 15.65 -39.98
C ILE A 358 39.79 14.63 -39.04
N GLU A 359 40.08 13.46 -39.58
CA GLU A 359 40.81 12.31 -39.02
C GLU A 359 40.25 11.76 -37.69
N GLY A 360 39.59 10.58 -37.78
CA GLY A 360 38.81 9.99 -36.69
C GLY A 360 39.60 9.94 -35.38
N PRO A 361 39.09 10.59 -34.31
CA PRO A 361 39.78 10.64 -33.02
C PRO A 361 40.07 9.23 -32.50
N ALA A 362 41.05 9.11 -31.60
CA ALA A 362 41.26 7.85 -30.91
C ALA A 362 39.97 7.44 -30.18
N GLU A 363 39.45 6.26 -30.54
CA GLU A 363 38.22 5.72 -30.00
C GLU A 363 38.44 4.29 -29.50
N PHE A 364 37.78 3.96 -28.40
CA PHE A 364 37.58 2.60 -27.93
C PHE A 364 36.08 2.31 -27.87
N THR A 365 35.68 1.13 -28.36
CA THR A 365 34.28 0.70 -28.38
C THR A 365 34.15 -0.68 -27.79
N ALA A 366 33.12 -0.88 -26.97
CA ALA A 366 32.71 -2.21 -26.51
C ALA A 366 31.25 -2.45 -26.88
N THR A 367 30.91 -3.66 -27.30
CA THR A 367 29.53 -4.06 -27.61
C THR A 367 29.20 -5.32 -26.81
N LEU A 368 28.16 -5.24 -25.98
CA LEU A 368 27.55 -6.37 -25.28
C LEU A 368 26.25 -6.71 -26.02
N SER A 369 26.19 -7.91 -26.59
CA SER A 369 25.02 -8.41 -27.32
C SER A 369 24.04 -9.16 -26.41
N GLU A 370 22.79 -9.31 -26.86
CA GLU A 370 21.74 -10.10 -26.18
C GLU A 370 22.17 -11.56 -25.94
N ASP A 371 22.93 -12.15 -26.87
CA ASP A 371 23.50 -13.51 -26.75
C ASP A 371 24.68 -13.59 -25.77
N ARG A 372 24.94 -12.55 -24.97
CA ARG A 372 26.09 -12.40 -24.07
C ARG A 372 27.45 -12.60 -24.77
N LYS A 373 27.63 -11.97 -25.93
CA LYS A 373 28.97 -11.81 -26.54
C LYS A 373 29.46 -10.39 -26.35
N VAL A 374 30.72 -10.26 -25.93
CA VAL A 374 31.39 -8.98 -25.71
C VAL A 374 32.48 -8.79 -26.74
N GLU A 375 32.35 -7.75 -27.55
CA GLU A 375 33.36 -7.40 -28.55
C GLU A 375 34.03 -6.08 -28.18
N LEU A 376 35.35 -6.12 -27.96
CA LEU A 376 36.18 -4.97 -27.61
C LEU A 376 37.02 -4.55 -28.82
N ARG A 377 36.87 -3.31 -29.27
CA ARG A 377 37.57 -2.75 -30.45
C ARG A 377 38.13 -1.37 -30.15
N GLY A 378 39.06 -0.92 -30.99
CA GLY A 378 39.64 0.43 -30.91
C GLY A 378 41.06 0.44 -30.37
N ARG A 379 41.47 1.56 -29.76
CA ARG A 379 42.88 1.82 -29.39
C ARG A 379 43.12 1.68 -27.88
N LEU A 380 44.26 1.10 -27.52
CA LEU A 380 44.78 1.00 -26.15
C LEU A 380 46.25 1.44 -26.11
N THR A 381 46.76 1.89 -24.97
CA THR A 381 48.10 2.47 -24.82
C THR A 381 49.20 1.46 -25.09
N ASP A 382 49.07 0.27 -24.50
CA ASP A 382 50.10 -0.77 -24.50
C ASP A 382 49.51 -2.17 -24.22
N THR A 383 50.38 -3.18 -24.21
CA THR A 383 49.99 -4.58 -23.96
C THR A 383 49.46 -4.79 -22.54
N LEU A 384 50.00 -4.08 -21.55
CA LEU A 384 49.56 -4.22 -20.17
C LEU A 384 48.11 -3.73 -20.02
N GLN A 385 47.77 -2.60 -20.65
CA GLN A 385 46.39 -2.13 -20.68
C GLN A 385 45.48 -3.11 -21.40
N ARG A 386 45.92 -3.70 -22.54
CA ARG A 386 45.12 -4.72 -23.25
C ARG A 386 44.82 -5.92 -22.37
N ASP A 387 45.83 -6.45 -21.68
CA ASP A 387 45.66 -7.62 -20.82
C ASP A 387 44.76 -7.30 -19.62
N ALA A 388 44.88 -6.10 -19.05
CA ALA A 388 43.99 -5.63 -17.98
C ALA A 388 42.54 -5.47 -18.45
N VAL A 389 42.32 -4.92 -19.64
CA VAL A 389 40.98 -4.76 -20.24
C VAL A 389 40.34 -6.11 -20.56
N ASP A 390 41.10 -7.04 -21.14
CA ASP A 390 40.61 -8.40 -21.43
C ASP A 390 40.27 -9.16 -20.15
N ALA A 391 41.14 -9.11 -19.14
CA ALA A 391 40.90 -9.74 -17.84
C ALA A 391 39.70 -9.12 -17.12
N PHE A 392 39.58 -7.79 -17.13
CA PHE A 392 38.43 -7.10 -16.54
C PHE A 392 37.14 -7.49 -17.25
N ALA A 393 37.10 -7.49 -18.58
CA ALA A 393 35.91 -7.86 -19.33
C ALA A 393 35.48 -9.31 -19.05
N ARG A 394 36.42 -10.25 -18.97
CA ARG A 394 36.09 -11.64 -18.61
C ARG A 394 35.51 -11.79 -17.20
N ALA A 395 35.93 -10.93 -16.27
CA ALA A 395 35.42 -10.93 -14.90
C ALA A 395 34.07 -10.20 -14.78
N ALA A 396 33.92 -9.03 -15.41
CA ALA A 396 32.74 -8.19 -15.32
C ALA A 396 31.54 -8.76 -16.09
N PHE A 397 31.79 -9.45 -17.20
CA PHE A 397 30.75 -10.05 -18.03
C PHE A 397 30.76 -11.58 -17.87
N GLU A 398 30.48 -12.08 -16.67
CA GLU A 398 30.49 -13.51 -16.38
C GLU A 398 29.57 -14.28 -17.34
N GLY A 399 30.06 -15.43 -17.84
CA GLY A 399 29.38 -16.26 -18.83
C GLY A 399 29.39 -15.72 -20.27
N ALA A 400 30.00 -14.54 -20.52
CA ALA A 400 30.08 -13.97 -21.86
C ALA A 400 31.30 -14.44 -22.66
N GLU A 401 31.14 -14.59 -23.97
CA GLU A 401 32.27 -14.81 -24.89
C GLU A 401 32.95 -13.46 -25.19
N VAL A 402 34.17 -13.26 -24.67
CA VAL A 402 34.91 -12.00 -24.84
C VAL A 402 35.92 -12.08 -25.99
N LEU A 403 35.71 -11.24 -27.01
CA LEU A 403 36.60 -11.04 -28.14
C LEU A 403 37.32 -9.68 -28.04
N THR A 404 38.63 -9.71 -27.84
CA THR A 404 39.46 -8.51 -27.76
C THR A 404 40.21 -8.26 -29.07
N ALA A 405 39.72 -7.32 -29.88
CA ALA A 405 40.25 -6.93 -31.19
C ALA A 405 40.76 -5.48 -31.20
N THR A 406 41.71 -5.15 -30.31
CA THR A 406 42.23 -3.79 -30.11
C THR A 406 43.60 -3.57 -30.75
N ARG A 407 43.91 -2.32 -31.11
CA ARG A 407 45.21 -1.88 -31.62
C ARG A 407 45.96 -1.06 -30.56
N LEU A 408 47.28 -1.17 -30.51
CA LEU A 408 48.10 -0.37 -29.61
C LEU A 408 48.43 1.00 -30.22
N ASP A 409 48.34 2.05 -29.40
CA ASP A 409 48.65 3.43 -29.75
C ASP A 409 49.21 4.17 -28.52
N THR A 410 50.48 4.53 -28.56
CA THR A 410 51.16 5.20 -27.44
C THR A 410 50.91 6.72 -27.40
N THR A 411 50.16 7.27 -28.36
CA THR A 411 49.87 8.70 -28.46
C THR A 411 48.53 9.10 -27.82
N LEU A 412 47.89 8.15 -27.12
CA LEU A 412 46.60 8.36 -26.47
C LEU A 412 46.71 9.35 -25.29
N PRO A 413 45.63 10.08 -24.97
CA PRO A 413 45.61 11.02 -23.86
C PRO A 413 45.87 10.36 -22.50
N ASP A 414 46.38 11.16 -21.56
CA ASP A 414 46.52 10.75 -20.17
C ASP A 414 45.16 10.34 -19.58
N GLY A 415 45.15 9.32 -18.72
CA GLY A 415 43.93 8.78 -18.12
C GLY A 415 43.10 7.86 -19.03
N TRP A 416 43.54 7.58 -20.28
CA TRP A 416 42.85 6.65 -21.17
C TRP A 416 42.55 5.26 -20.55
N PRO A 417 43.47 4.63 -19.80
CA PRO A 417 43.19 3.37 -19.11
C PRO A 417 42.03 3.45 -18.13
N LEU A 418 41.97 4.51 -17.33
CA LEU A 418 40.91 4.74 -16.38
C LEU A 418 39.56 4.94 -17.08
N ARG A 419 39.53 5.71 -18.17
CA ARG A 419 38.32 5.95 -18.97
C ARG A 419 37.75 4.66 -19.56
N VAL A 420 38.62 3.83 -20.15
CA VAL A 420 38.21 2.55 -20.75
C VAL A 420 37.65 1.60 -19.69
N LEU A 421 38.35 1.41 -18.58
CA LEU A 421 37.90 0.50 -17.52
C LEU A 421 36.61 0.99 -16.86
N THR A 422 36.52 2.29 -16.57
CA THR A 422 35.30 2.89 -15.99
C THR A 422 34.10 2.77 -16.94
N GLY A 423 34.33 2.95 -18.25
CA GLY A 423 33.29 2.75 -19.26
C GLY A 423 32.83 1.29 -19.36
N LEU A 424 33.76 0.32 -19.25
CA LEU A 424 33.42 -1.10 -19.25
C LEU A 424 32.65 -1.51 -18.00
N GLU A 425 33.01 -0.96 -16.84
CA GLU A 425 32.27 -1.15 -15.60
C GLU A 425 30.85 -0.60 -15.72
N ALA A 426 30.68 0.60 -16.30
CA ALA A 426 29.36 1.14 -16.59
C ALA A 426 28.56 0.30 -17.60
N LEU A 427 29.21 -0.29 -18.61
CA LEU A 427 28.55 -1.21 -19.55
C LEU A 427 28.11 -2.52 -18.87
N ALA A 428 28.75 -2.93 -17.78
CA ALA A 428 28.37 -4.13 -17.03
C ALA A 428 27.04 -3.98 -16.25
N GLU A 429 26.54 -2.77 -16.10
CA GLU A 429 25.25 -2.49 -15.45
C GLU A 429 24.04 -2.68 -16.38
N VAL A 430 24.25 -2.92 -17.68
CA VAL A 430 23.18 -3.18 -18.66
C VAL A 430 23.16 -4.65 -19.10
N ASP A 431 22.00 -5.13 -19.51
CA ASP A 431 21.85 -6.49 -20.04
C ASP A 431 22.49 -6.62 -21.43
N PHE A 432 22.33 -5.59 -22.27
CA PHE A 432 23.00 -5.45 -23.56
C PHE A 432 23.11 -3.98 -23.97
N GLY A 433 24.13 -3.65 -24.78
CA GLY A 433 24.42 -2.27 -25.14
C GLY A 433 25.78 -2.04 -25.78
N THR A 434 26.14 -0.77 -25.88
CA THR A 434 27.40 -0.31 -26.47
C THR A 434 28.04 0.78 -25.61
N LEU A 435 29.37 0.73 -25.53
CA LEU A 435 30.23 1.75 -24.96
C LEU A 435 31.04 2.41 -26.08
N LEU A 436 31.16 3.73 -26.04
CA LEU A 436 32.05 4.53 -26.86
C LEU A 436 32.89 5.44 -25.96
N VAL A 437 34.21 5.34 -26.07
CA VAL A 437 35.17 6.16 -25.32
C VAL A 437 35.97 7.01 -26.30
N ARG A 438 35.94 8.32 -26.08
CA ARG A 438 36.74 9.35 -26.76
C ARG A 438 37.62 10.09 -25.76
N ALA A 439 38.50 10.94 -26.29
CA ALA A 439 39.38 11.78 -25.49
C ALA A 439 38.60 12.74 -24.56
N ASP A 440 37.48 13.26 -25.03
CA ASP A 440 36.62 14.24 -24.37
C ASP A 440 35.42 13.60 -23.66
N THR A 441 34.80 12.57 -24.25
CA THR A 441 33.51 12.02 -23.79
C THR A 441 33.51 10.49 -23.64
N VAL A 442 32.75 9.99 -22.66
CA VAL A 442 32.37 8.57 -22.52
C VAL A 442 30.87 8.42 -22.72
N GLU A 443 30.44 7.53 -23.60
CA GLU A 443 29.03 7.31 -23.91
C GLU A 443 28.65 5.84 -23.70
N VAL A 444 27.60 5.60 -22.92
CA VAL A 444 27.03 4.27 -22.65
C VAL A 444 25.58 4.26 -23.14
N THR A 445 25.25 3.31 -24.01
CA THR A 445 23.90 3.10 -24.52
C THR A 445 23.49 1.66 -24.28
N GLY A 446 22.25 1.38 -23.89
CA GLY A 446 21.83 -0.01 -23.65
C GLY A 446 20.41 -0.18 -23.15
N VAL A 447 20.08 -1.43 -22.81
CA VAL A 447 18.81 -1.85 -22.21
C VAL A 447 19.09 -2.62 -20.93
N THR A 448 18.26 -2.41 -19.91
CA THR A 448 18.43 -3.01 -18.59
C THR A 448 17.10 -3.40 -17.96
N GLY A 449 17.07 -4.50 -17.23
CA GLY A 449 15.98 -4.88 -16.33
C GLY A 449 16.00 -4.19 -14.97
N SER A 450 16.97 -3.31 -14.70
CA SER A 450 17.07 -2.63 -13.40
C SER A 450 16.70 -1.14 -13.50
N LEU A 451 15.74 -0.71 -12.68
CA LEU A 451 15.39 0.71 -12.54
C LEU A 451 16.54 1.57 -11.98
N GLU A 452 17.51 0.95 -11.31
CA GLU A 452 18.64 1.63 -10.67
C GLU A 452 19.88 1.73 -11.57
N ALA A 453 19.98 0.91 -12.62
CA ALA A 453 21.17 0.79 -13.46
C ALA A 453 21.62 2.14 -14.05
N ARG A 454 20.69 2.99 -14.51
CA ARG A 454 21.03 4.32 -15.04
C ARG A 454 21.68 5.21 -13.96
N GLY A 455 21.17 5.14 -12.74
CA GLY A 455 21.73 5.82 -11.57
C GLY A 455 23.12 5.30 -11.21
N ARG A 456 23.29 3.98 -11.17
CA ARG A 456 24.58 3.32 -10.90
C ARG A 456 25.64 3.65 -11.95
N ILE A 457 25.28 3.61 -13.23
CA ILE A 457 26.14 4.03 -14.35
C ILE A 457 26.61 5.47 -14.16
N THR A 458 25.68 6.38 -13.87
CA THR A 458 26.01 7.79 -13.64
C THR A 458 26.98 7.94 -12.46
N GLN A 459 26.75 7.21 -11.37
CA GLN A 459 27.62 7.21 -10.18
C GLN A 459 29.03 6.66 -10.46
N ILE A 460 29.14 5.58 -11.23
CA ILE A 460 30.42 5.00 -11.67
C ILE A 460 31.19 6.02 -12.52
N LEU A 461 30.53 6.58 -13.55
CA LEU A 461 31.15 7.52 -14.48
C LEU A 461 31.56 8.82 -13.78
N SER A 462 30.68 9.41 -12.97
CA SER A 462 31.00 10.68 -12.28
C SER A 462 32.05 10.51 -11.19
N GLY A 463 32.04 9.38 -10.47
CA GLY A 463 32.96 9.12 -9.37
C GLY A 463 34.38 8.78 -9.83
N LYS A 464 34.53 8.07 -10.97
CA LYS A 464 35.82 7.51 -11.40
C LYS A 464 36.48 8.25 -12.56
N LEU A 465 35.75 8.95 -13.42
CA LEU A 465 36.35 9.70 -14.54
C LEU A 465 37.07 10.99 -14.09
N GLY A 466 36.82 11.45 -12.87
CA GLY A 466 37.38 12.68 -12.31
C GLY A 466 36.57 13.93 -12.62
N GLN A 467 36.89 15.02 -11.91
CA GLN A 467 36.17 16.30 -12.01
C GLN A 467 36.18 16.86 -13.43
N GLY A 468 35.01 17.30 -13.91
CA GLY A 468 34.84 17.93 -15.23
C GLY A 468 34.86 16.97 -16.43
N ALA A 469 34.94 15.65 -16.22
CA ALA A 469 34.82 14.68 -17.30
C ALA A 469 33.39 14.63 -17.87
N THR A 470 33.27 14.72 -19.20
CA THR A 470 31.96 14.66 -19.86
C THR A 470 31.56 13.22 -20.18
N PHE A 471 30.30 12.89 -19.98
CA PHE A 471 29.75 11.58 -20.33
C PHE A 471 28.27 11.65 -20.71
N ARG A 472 27.78 10.62 -21.39
CA ARG A 472 26.39 10.44 -21.84
C ARG A 472 25.89 9.04 -21.47
N VAL A 473 24.64 8.97 -21.00
CA VAL A 473 24.00 7.72 -20.58
C VAL A 473 22.64 7.60 -21.26
N ASN A 474 22.54 6.68 -22.22
CA ASN A 474 21.36 6.42 -23.03
C ASN A 474 20.86 4.99 -22.76
N VAL A 475 20.40 4.74 -21.54
CA VAL A 475 19.99 3.39 -21.08
C VAL A 475 18.49 3.33 -20.86
N ARG A 476 17.79 2.37 -21.48
CA ARG A 476 16.34 2.18 -21.36
C ARG A 476 16.02 1.02 -20.41
N TYR A 477 15.01 1.20 -19.55
CA TYR A 477 14.45 0.13 -18.75
C TYR A 477 13.49 -0.73 -19.59
N GLU A 478 13.56 -2.05 -19.42
CA GLU A 478 12.65 -3.01 -20.01
C GLU A 478 12.14 -4.00 -18.96
N GLU A 479 10.83 -3.93 -18.67
CA GLU A 479 10.18 -4.72 -17.62
C GLU A 479 10.33 -6.24 -17.81
N ALA A 480 10.40 -6.70 -19.05
CA ALA A 480 10.60 -8.13 -19.37
C ALA A 480 11.95 -8.68 -18.89
N LEU A 481 12.93 -7.81 -18.61
CA LEU A 481 14.25 -8.18 -18.09
C LEU A 481 14.34 -8.00 -16.56
N ASP A 482 13.33 -7.42 -15.93
CA ASP A 482 13.31 -7.20 -14.48
C ASP A 482 13.04 -8.53 -13.76
N PRO A 483 13.93 -9.01 -12.88
CA PRO A 483 13.77 -10.32 -12.24
C PRO A 483 12.55 -10.43 -11.34
N ILE A 484 11.98 -9.30 -10.88
CA ILE A 484 10.79 -9.26 -10.04
C ILE A 484 9.57 -8.91 -10.89
N ALA A 485 9.65 -7.86 -11.70
CA ALA A 485 8.49 -7.39 -12.49
C ALA A 485 8.18 -8.27 -13.71
N SER A 486 9.13 -9.08 -14.20
CA SER A 486 8.87 -10.04 -15.28
C SER A 486 8.07 -11.27 -14.86
N LEU A 487 7.83 -11.46 -13.55
CA LEU A 487 7.05 -12.60 -13.06
C LEU A 487 5.56 -12.39 -13.39
N PRO A 488 4.90 -13.33 -14.10
CA PRO A 488 3.49 -13.20 -14.43
C PRO A 488 2.63 -13.25 -13.17
N THR A 489 1.49 -12.57 -13.19
CA THR A 489 0.47 -12.72 -12.13
C THR A 489 -0.07 -14.16 -12.11
N PRO A 490 -0.65 -14.62 -10.98
CA PRO A 490 -1.27 -15.95 -10.93
C PRO A 490 -2.31 -16.19 -12.03
N GLU A 491 -3.11 -15.18 -12.36
CA GLU A 491 -4.11 -15.22 -13.42
C GLU A 491 -3.47 -15.32 -14.82
N GLU A 492 -2.44 -14.53 -15.09
CA GLU A 492 -1.69 -14.58 -16.36
C GLU A 492 -0.96 -15.91 -16.52
N CYS A 493 -0.33 -16.42 -15.46
CA CYS A 493 0.31 -17.73 -15.46
C CYS A 493 -0.70 -18.84 -15.76
N ALA A 494 -1.87 -18.83 -15.12
CA ALA A 494 -2.92 -19.80 -15.41
C ALA A 494 -3.42 -19.68 -16.86
N ALA A 495 -3.56 -18.46 -17.39
CA ALA A 495 -3.96 -18.22 -18.78
C ALA A 495 -2.90 -18.74 -19.77
N ASP A 496 -1.62 -18.48 -19.52
CA ASP A 496 -0.50 -18.90 -20.36
C ASP A 496 -0.32 -20.42 -20.35
N VAL A 497 -0.44 -21.07 -19.19
CA VAL A 497 -0.45 -22.53 -19.07
C VAL A 497 -1.61 -23.12 -19.85
N ASN A 498 -2.82 -22.57 -19.72
CA ASN A 498 -3.98 -23.04 -20.47
C ASN A 498 -3.81 -22.85 -21.99
N ALA A 499 -3.20 -21.74 -22.42
CA ALA A 499 -2.89 -21.48 -23.83
C ALA A 499 -1.85 -22.48 -24.37
N ALA A 500 -0.80 -22.80 -23.58
CA ALA A 500 0.21 -23.80 -23.94
C ALA A 500 -0.39 -25.21 -24.04
N ILE A 501 -1.28 -25.59 -23.09
CA ILE A 501 -2.00 -26.88 -23.10
C ILE A 501 -2.91 -26.98 -24.33
N ALA A 502 -3.57 -25.89 -24.72
CA ALA A 502 -4.41 -25.86 -25.91
C ALA A 502 -3.63 -26.11 -27.21
N GLN A 503 -2.37 -25.68 -27.29
CA GLN A 503 -1.49 -25.90 -28.45
C GLN A 503 -0.86 -27.30 -28.48
N LYS A 504 -0.53 -27.87 -27.31
CA LYS A 504 0.08 -29.21 -27.17
C LYS A 504 -0.85 -30.19 -26.44
N LYS A 505 -2.08 -30.35 -26.94
CA LYS A 505 -3.02 -31.33 -26.39
C LYS A 505 -2.49 -32.75 -26.62
N ILE A 506 -2.02 -33.41 -25.56
CA ILE A 506 -1.76 -34.85 -25.60
C ILE A 506 -3.11 -35.55 -25.53
N THR A 507 -3.66 -35.90 -26.69
CA THR A 507 -4.84 -36.77 -26.78
C THR A 507 -4.39 -38.21 -26.56
N PHE A 508 -4.77 -38.79 -25.43
CA PHE A 508 -4.71 -40.24 -25.24
C PHE A 508 -5.95 -40.85 -25.92
N THR A 509 -5.75 -41.46 -27.08
CA THR A 509 -6.75 -42.28 -27.78
C THR A 509 -6.73 -43.72 -27.31
#